data_AF-A0A356ANW0-F1
#
_entry.id   AF-A0A356ANW0-F1
#
_cell.length_a   1.000
_cell.length_b   1.000
_cell.length_c   1.000
_cell.angle_alpha   90.00
_cell.angle_beta   90.00
_cell.angle_gamma   90.00
#
_symmetry.space_group_name_H-M   'P 1'
#
loop_
_entity.id
_entity.type
_entity.pdbx_description
1 polymer ?
#
loop_
_entity_poly.entity_id
_entity_poly.type
_entity_poly.pdbx_seq_one_letter_code
_entity_poly.pdbx_strand_id
1 'polypeptide(L)' 'MPLTHLDKLEAEAIYIFREVVAECERPVMLYSIGKDSSVMLHLAMKA' A
#
# COMPACT_ATOMS: atom_id res chain seq x y z
N MET A 1 6.12 22.73 3.22
CA MET A 1 6.68 22.35 1.92
C MET A 1 5.61 21.60 1.14
N PRO A 2 5.55 21.71 -0.19
CA PRO A 2 4.64 20.90 -0.99
C PRO A 2 5.01 19.41 -0.88
N LEU A 3 4.01 18.53 -0.95
CA LEU A 3 4.22 17.08 -0.98
C LEU A 3 5.11 16.70 -2.16
N THR A 4 6.09 15.85 -1.90
CA THR A 4 6.94 15.28 -2.96
C THR A 4 6.11 14.32 -3.82
N HIS A 5 6.68 13.91 -4.96
CA HIS A 5 6.05 12.90 -5.80
C HIS A 5 5.85 11.57 -5.04
N LEU A 6 6.84 11.14 -4.25
CA LEU A 6 6.75 9.89 -3.49
C LEU A 6 5.74 9.99 -2.34
N ASP A 7 5.62 11.14 -1.68
CA ASP A 7 4.61 11.33 -0.63
C ASP A 7 3.19 11.18 -1.18
N LYS A 8 2.95 11.68 -2.41
CA LYS A 8 1.65 11.54 -3.08
C LYS A 8 1.34 10.08 -3.42
N LEU A 9 2.31 9.37 -4.01
CA LEU A 9 2.15 7.95 -4.35
C LEU A 9 1.95 7.06 -3.13
N GLU A 10 2.67 7.34 -2.04
CA GLU A 10 2.51 6.63 -0.78
C GLU A 10 1.12 6.83 -0.19
N ALA A 11 0.62 8.08 -0.17
CA ALA A 11 -0.72 8.38 0.32
C ALA A 11 -1.81 7.69 -0.51
N GLU A 12 -1.67 7.68 -1.84
CA GLU A 12 -2.58 7.00 -2.76
C GLU A 12 -2.57 5.47 -2.55
N ALA A 13 -1.40 4.86 -2.42
CA ALA A 13 -1.29 3.43 -2.17
C ALA A 13 -1.89 3.01 -0.81
N ILE A 14 -1.65 3.79 0.25
CA ILE A 14 -2.24 3.56 1.57
C ILE A 14 -3.77 3.66 1.51
N TYR A 15 -4.29 4.66 0.79
CA TYR A 15 -5.73 4.80 0.58
C TYR A 15 -6.30 3.52 -0.08
N ILE A 16 -5.69 3.04 -1.16
CA ILE A 16 -6.13 1.82 -1.86
C ILE A 16 -6.10 0.59 -0.92
N PHE A 17 -5.04 0.42 -0.11
CA PHE A 17 -4.99 -0.68 0.85
C PHE A 17 -6.15 -0.64 1.86
N ARG A 18 -6.51 0.55 2.36
CA ARG A 18 -7.63 0.71 3.30
C ARG A 18 -8.98 0.40 2.67
N GLU A 19 -9.21 0.83 1.42
CA GLU A 19 -10.44 0.50 0.71
C GLU A 19 -10.58 -1.01 0.50
N VAL A 20 -9.49 -1.69 0.11
CA VAL A 20 -9.50 -3.16 -0.03
C VAL A 20 -9.83 -3.85 1.30
N VAL A 21 -9.28 -3.37 2.42
CA VAL A 21 -9.61 -3.91 3.75
C VAL A 21 -11.06 -3.60 4.15
N ALA A 22 -11.60 -2.45 3.75
CA ALA A 22 -12.98 -2.06 4.04
C ALA A 22 -14.00 -2.87 3.23
N GLU A 23 -13.68 -3.21 1.98
CA GLU A 23 -14.62 -3.86 1.06
C GLU A 23 -14.47 -5.39 0.98
N CYS A 24 -13.32 -5.95 1.33
CA CYS A 24 -13.06 -7.39 1.25
C CYS A 24 -13.12 -8.06 2.63
N GLU A 25 -13.86 -9.17 2.76
CA GLU A 25 -13.94 -9.92 4.03
C GLU A 25 -12.62 -10.61 4.42
N ARG A 26 -11.83 -11.07 3.43
CA ARG A 26 -10.59 -11.84 3.64
C ARG A 26 -9.49 -11.46 2.65
N PRO A 27 -8.99 -10.21 2.68
CA PRO A 27 -7.96 -9.76 1.76
C PRO A 27 -6.64 -10.49 2.03
N VAL A 28 -5.89 -10.74 0.96
CA VAL A 28 -4.54 -11.31 1.02
C VAL A 28 -3.61 -10.51 0.11
N MET A 29 -2.33 -10.43 0.49
CA MET A 29 -1.28 -9.91 -0.37
C MET A 29 -0.44 -11.07 -0.90
N LEU A 30 -0.25 -11.13 -2.21
CA LEU A 30 0.68 -12.07 -2.83
C LEU A 30 2.11 -11.53 -2.67
N TYR A 31 2.89 -12.16 -1.80
CA TYR A 31 4.27 -11.76 -1.52
C TYR A 31 5.26 -12.65 -2.26
N SER A 32 6.04 -12.06 -3.17
CA SER A 32 6.98 -12.77 -4.04
C SER A 32 8.45 -12.65 -3.63
N ILE A 33 8.75 -11.97 -2.51
CA ILE A 33 10.12 -11.67 -2.06
C ILE A 33 10.88 -10.74 -3.05
N GLY A 34 10.19 -10.19 -4.05
CA GLY A 34 10.75 -9.21 -4.98
C GLY A 34 10.64 -7.79 -4.46
N LYS A 35 11.44 -6.86 -5.04
CA LYS A 35 11.49 -5.44 -4.61
C LYS A 35 10.12 -4.77 -4.57
N ASP A 36 9.26 -5.06 -5.56
CA ASP A 36 7.95 -4.41 -5.67
C ASP A 36 7.01 -4.93 -4.58
N SER A 37 6.99 -6.25 -4.34
CA SER A 37 6.22 -6.86 -3.25
C SER A 37 6.72 -6.44 -1.86
N SER A 38 8.01 -6.13 -1.70
CA SER A 38 8.56 -5.60 -0.45
C SER A 38 8.14 -4.15 -0.20
N VAL A 39 8.08 -3.31 -1.25
CA VAL A 39 7.52 -1.95 -1.14
C VAL A 39 6.04 -2.02 -0.82
N MET A 40 5.28 -2.89 -1.49
CA MET A 40 3.87 -3.10 -1.16
C MET A 40 3.67 -3.56 0.29
N LEU A 41 4.47 -4.50 0.79
CA LEU A 41 4.41 -4.93 2.18
C LEU A 41 4.68 -3.76 3.14
N HIS A 42 5.69 -2.93 2.85
CA HIS A 42 5.97 -1.73 3.65
C HIS A 42 4.78 -0.76 3.67
N LEU A 43 4.15 -0.52 2.52
CA LEU A 43 2.96 0.34 2.40
C LEU A 43 1.75 -0.25 3.13
N ALA A 44 1.53 -1.56 3.03
CA ALA A 44 0.47 -2.24 3.76
C ALA A 44 0.66 -2.19 5.28
N MET A 45 1.89 -2.21 5.78
CA MET A 45 2.17 -2.02 7.21
C MET A 45 1.88 -0.58 7.70
N LYS A 46 1.78 0.40 6.79
CA LYS A 46 1.43 1.79 7.10
C LYS A 46 -0.07 2.08 6.93
N ALA A 47 -0.78 1.24 6.17
CA ALA A 47 -2.21 1.38 5.88
C ALA A 47 -3.05 0.96 7.08
#